data_AF-A0A3D4UKB2-F1
#
_entry.id   AF-A0A3D4UKB2-F1
#
_cell.length_a   1.000
_cell.length_b   1.000
_cell.length_c   1.000
_cell.angle_alpha   90.00
_cell.angle_beta   90.00
_cell.angle_gamma   90.00
#
_symmetry.space_group_name_H-M   'P 1'
#
loop_
_entity.id
_entity.type
_entity.pdbx_description
1 polymer ?
#
loop_
_entity_poly.entity_id
_entity_poly.type
_entity_poly.pdbx_seq_one_letter_code
_entity_poly.pdbx_strand_id
1 'polypeptide(L)'
;MRLISLKIWRAFPELDQYDDAVCRLYIRHARRFNNTWKGALLVLLSLGLAVLVWIGVIYFGIDRVEEYTSSARGEKLTFGLFLMSLLLTGIIWFPLLVAFFVRDRWLRRCVMAQLRSTNCAGCGYQLVGLTIIEDQGCKHVVCPECGVSTALNTGHITESDINPELLNTA
;
A
#
# COMPACT_ATOMS: atom_id res chain seq x y z
N MET A 1 5.15 -0.36 14.65
CA MET A 1 4.03 -0.17 13.69
C MET A 1 2.94 0.63 14.38
N ARG A 2 2.60 1.82 13.87
CA ARG A 2 1.45 2.59 14.39
C ARG A 2 0.17 1.91 13.89
N LEU A 3 -0.73 1.52 14.79
CA LEU A 3 -1.98 0.83 14.42
C LEU A 3 -2.86 1.76 13.57
N ILE A 4 -3.16 1.31 12.34
CA ILE A 4 -3.85 2.07 11.28
C ILE A 4 -5.38 1.97 11.46
N SER A 5 -5.91 2.23 12.65
CA SER A 5 -7.37 2.05 12.87
C SER A 5 -8.20 3.32 12.66
N LEU A 6 -7.62 4.52 12.73
CA LEU A 6 -8.39 5.78 12.65
C LEU A 6 -7.94 6.78 11.58
N LYS A 7 -6.66 6.83 11.23
CA LYS A 7 -6.11 7.81 10.27
C LYS A 7 -5.05 7.16 9.38
N ILE A 8 -5.46 6.67 8.21
CA ILE A 8 -4.59 5.98 7.23
C ILE A 8 -3.38 6.84 6.84
N TRP A 9 -3.54 8.16 6.76
CA TRP A 9 -2.47 9.09 6.39
C TRP A 9 -1.31 9.14 7.40
N ARG A 10 -1.54 8.84 8.68
CA ARG A 10 -0.47 8.80 9.71
C ARG A 10 0.51 7.62 9.57
N ALA A 11 0.25 6.72 8.63
CA ALA A 11 1.21 5.68 8.25
C ALA A 11 2.39 6.25 7.45
N PHE A 12 2.28 7.50 6.97
CA PHE A 12 3.25 8.17 6.10
C PHE A 12 3.88 9.35 6.84
N PRO A 13 5.10 9.21 7.37
CA PRO A 13 5.78 10.32 8.04
C PRO A 13 5.99 11.54 7.12
N GLU A 14 6.00 11.34 5.80
CA GLU A 14 6.12 12.40 4.80
C GLU A 14 4.88 13.31 4.75
N LEU A 15 3.73 12.78 5.19
CA LEU A 15 2.48 13.51 5.28
C LEU A 15 2.27 14.17 6.65
N ASP A 16 3.11 13.85 7.66
CA ASP A 16 2.94 14.38 9.03
C ASP A 16 3.17 15.91 9.11
N GLN A 17 3.75 16.53 8.08
CA GLN A 17 3.93 17.99 7.98
C GLN A 17 2.69 18.76 7.47
N TYR A 18 1.70 18.06 6.92
CA TYR A 18 0.50 18.68 6.34
C TYR A 18 -0.70 18.56 7.29
N ASP A 19 -1.67 19.47 7.14
CA ASP A 19 -2.93 19.38 7.89
C ASP A 19 -3.78 18.18 7.45
N ASP A 20 -4.57 17.65 8.39
CA ASP A 20 -5.44 16.48 8.19
C ASP A 20 -6.44 16.67 7.02
N ALA A 21 -6.83 17.91 6.70
CA ALA A 21 -7.68 18.21 5.54
C ALA A 21 -6.96 17.91 4.21
N VAL A 22 -5.72 18.39 4.07
CA VAL A 22 -4.87 18.19 2.89
C VAL A 22 -4.53 16.70 2.72
N CYS A 23 -4.17 16.02 3.81
CA CYS A 23 -3.90 14.57 3.78
C CYS A 23 -5.10 13.75 3.27
N ARG A 24 -6.33 14.13 3.64
CA ARG A 24 -7.55 13.44 3.18
C ARG A 24 -7.81 13.67 1.70
N LEU A 25 -7.59 14.88 1.21
CA LEU A 25 -7.69 15.19 -0.23
C LEU A 25 -6.66 14.39 -1.03
N TYR A 26 -5.41 14.34 -0.53
CA TYR A 26 -4.34 13.59 -1.17
C TYR A 26 -4.65 12.09 -1.30
N ILE A 27 -5.15 11.46 -0.22
CA ILE A 27 -5.58 10.05 -0.25
C ILE A 27 -6.74 9.83 -1.21
N ARG A 28 -7.71 10.76 -1.25
CA ARG A 28 -8.87 10.68 -2.16
C ARG A 28 -8.41 10.76 -3.61
N HIS A 29 -7.48 11.66 -3.93
CA HIS A 29 -6.91 11.81 -5.27
C HIS A 29 -6.08 10.58 -5.67
N ALA A 30 -5.18 10.13 -4.81
CA ALA A 30 -4.37 8.94 -5.03
C ALA A 30 -5.23 7.68 -5.27
N ARG A 31 -6.37 7.55 -4.58
CA ARG A 31 -7.32 6.44 -4.79
C ARG A 31 -8.04 6.54 -6.14
N ARG A 32 -8.26 7.74 -6.69
CA ARG A 32 -8.93 7.97 -7.98
C ARG A 32 -8.00 7.72 -9.16
N PHE A 33 -6.75 8.16 -9.06
CA PHE A 33 -5.78 8.06 -10.15
C PHE A 33 -5.23 6.64 -10.32
N ASN A 34 -5.20 5.90 -9.22
CA ASN A 34 -4.72 4.55 -9.23
C ASN A 34 -5.85 3.60 -9.62
N ASN A 35 -5.68 2.93 -10.76
CA ASN A 35 -6.65 1.99 -11.31
C ASN A 35 -6.99 0.94 -10.24
N THR A 36 -8.12 1.13 -9.55
CA THR A 36 -8.56 0.30 -8.41
C THR A 36 -8.61 -1.18 -8.77
N TRP A 37 -8.83 -1.46 -10.06
CA TRP A 37 -8.75 -2.79 -10.64
C TRP A 37 -7.37 -3.46 -10.47
N LYS A 38 -6.26 -2.76 -10.70
CA LYS A 38 -4.91 -3.34 -10.54
C LYS A 38 -4.64 -3.68 -9.08
N GLY A 39 -5.07 -2.82 -8.15
CA GLY A 39 -4.97 -3.09 -6.72
C GLY A 39 -5.83 -4.27 -6.29
N ALA A 40 -7.08 -4.32 -6.75
CA ALA A 40 -8.00 -5.42 -6.47
C ALA A 40 -7.48 -6.75 -7.04
N LEU A 41 -6.98 -6.75 -8.28
CA LEU A 41 -6.38 -7.93 -8.92
C LEU A 41 -5.16 -8.42 -8.13
N LEU A 42 -4.29 -7.52 -7.67
CA LEU A 42 -3.11 -7.89 -6.89
C LEU A 42 -3.51 -8.49 -5.54
N VAL A 43 -4.51 -7.92 -4.86
CA VAL A 43 -5.05 -8.48 -3.61
C VAL A 43 -5.68 -9.85 -3.86
N LEU A 44 -6.51 -10.02 -4.89
CA LEU A 44 -7.12 -11.31 -5.26
C LEU A 44 -6.06 -12.37 -5.59
N LEU A 45 -5.04 -12.00 -6.37
CA LEU A 45 -3.93 -12.90 -6.72
C LEU A 45 -3.15 -13.31 -5.47
N SER A 46 -2.88 -12.36 -4.56
CA SER A 46 -2.19 -12.67 -3.30
C SER A 46 -3.02 -13.57 -2.38
N LEU A 47 -4.34 -13.38 -2.35
CA LEU A 47 -5.28 -14.21 -1.59
C LEU A 47 -5.32 -15.63 -2.18
N GLY A 48 -5.44 -15.75 -3.50
CA GLY A 48 -5.42 -17.04 -4.20
C GLY A 48 -4.11 -17.80 -3.95
N LEU A 49 -2.97 -17.12 -4.05
CA LEU A 49 -1.66 -17.71 -3.75
C LEU A 49 -1.58 -18.17 -2.28
N ALA A 50 -2.04 -17.34 -1.33
CA ALA A 50 -2.05 -17.70 0.08
C ALA A 50 -2.91 -18.95 0.36
N VAL A 51 -4.09 -19.03 -0.25
CA VAL A 51 -4.97 -20.21 -0.15
C VAL A 51 -4.30 -21.45 -0.75
N LEU A 52 -3.69 -21.35 -1.93
CA LEU A 52 -2.98 -22.47 -2.56
C LEU A 52 -1.82 -22.98 -1.70
N VAL A 53 -1.01 -22.07 -1.15
CA VAL A 53 0.06 -22.42 -0.21
C VAL A 53 -0.51 -23.15 1.01
N TRP A 54 -1.63 -22.67 1.54
CA TRP A 54 -2.26 -23.26 2.71
C TRP A 54 -2.87 -24.64 2.45
N ILE A 55 -3.48 -24.84 1.29
CA ILE A 55 -3.93 -26.17 0.82
C ILE A 55 -2.74 -27.13 0.75
N GLY A 56 -1.60 -26.67 0.22
CA GLY A 56 -0.37 -27.45 0.21
C GLY A 56 0.09 -27.85 1.62
N VAL A 57 0.11 -26.91 2.57
CA VAL A 57 0.45 -27.17 3.97
C VAL A 57 -0.50 -28.20 4.60
N ILE A 58 -1.80 -28.11 4.33
CA ILE A 58 -2.79 -29.08 4.84
C ILE A 58 -2.56 -30.45 4.22
N TYR A 59 -2.38 -30.52 2.90
CA TYR A 59 -2.15 -31.78 2.18
C TYR A 59 -0.91 -32.51 2.70
N PHE A 60 0.24 -31.82 2.76
CA PHE A 60 1.46 -32.40 3.32
C PHE A 60 1.40 -32.63 4.83
N GLY A 61 0.59 -31.85 5.54
CA GLY A 61 0.40 -31.96 6.98
C GLY A 61 -0.39 -33.21 7.37
N ILE A 62 -1.44 -33.55 6.62
CA ILE A 62 -2.29 -34.73 6.89
C ILE A 62 -1.47 -36.02 6.80
N ASP A 63 -0.67 -36.20 5.74
CA ASP A 63 0.17 -37.39 5.55
C ASP A 63 1.10 -37.61 6.75
N ARG A 64 1.66 -36.53 7.30
CA ARG A 64 2.53 -36.60 8.49
C ARG A 64 1.72 -36.88 9.75
N VAL A 65 0.55 -36.27 9.92
CA VAL A 65 -0.30 -36.52 11.10
C VAL A 65 -0.77 -37.98 11.16
N GLU A 66 -1.08 -38.60 10.03
CA GLU A 66 -1.47 -40.02 9.98
C GLU A 66 -0.34 -40.96 10.42
N GLU A 67 0.89 -40.70 9.95
CA GLU A 67 2.10 -41.42 10.39
C GLU A 67 2.33 -41.27 11.91
N TYR A 68 2.11 -40.07 12.47
CA TYR A 68 2.28 -39.82 13.90
C TYR A 68 1.17 -40.41 14.78
N THR A 69 -0.07 -40.47 14.29
CA THR A 69 -1.24 -40.90 15.07
C THR A 69 -1.40 -42.42 15.10
N SER A 70 -1.03 -43.13 14.04
CA SER A 70 -1.05 -44.61 13.99
C SER A 70 -0.13 -45.27 15.03
N SER A 71 0.91 -44.56 15.49
CA SER A 71 1.96 -45.09 16.38
C SER A 71 1.81 -44.70 17.85
N ALA A 72 0.67 -44.16 18.30
CA ALA A 72 0.63 -43.47 19.59
C ALA A 72 -0.62 -43.68 20.46
N ARG A 73 -0.40 -44.11 21.70
CA ARG A 73 -1.42 -44.16 22.77
C ARG A 73 -1.50 -42.82 23.51
N GLY A 74 -2.73 -42.31 23.67
CA GLY A 74 -3.14 -41.29 24.66
C GLY A 74 -2.66 -39.86 24.41
N GLU A 75 -1.38 -39.57 24.67
CA GLU A 75 -0.86 -38.19 24.75
C GLU A 75 -0.68 -37.52 23.38
N LYS A 76 -0.52 -38.29 22.30
CA LYS A 76 -0.36 -37.70 20.96
C LYS A 76 -1.69 -37.29 20.32
N LEU A 77 -2.83 -37.74 20.87
CA LEU A 77 -4.15 -37.41 20.32
C LEU A 77 -4.55 -35.96 20.63
N THR A 78 -4.23 -35.47 21.83
CA THR A 78 -4.45 -34.06 22.21
C THR A 78 -3.57 -33.12 21.38
N PHE A 79 -2.31 -33.50 21.14
CA PHE A 79 -1.40 -32.75 20.27
C PHE A 79 -1.92 -32.70 18.82
N GLY A 80 -2.41 -33.82 18.28
CA GLY A 80 -3.02 -33.88 16.95
C GLY A 80 -4.23 -32.96 16.81
N LEU A 81 -5.15 -32.98 17.79
CA LEU A 81 -6.32 -32.09 17.82
C LEU A 81 -5.93 -30.61 17.91
N PHE A 82 -4.93 -30.28 18.72
CA PHE A 82 -4.41 -28.92 18.81
C PHE A 82 -3.88 -28.43 17.46
N LEU A 83 -3.05 -29.24 16.80
CA LEU A 83 -2.43 -28.93 15.51
C LEU A 83 -3.49 -28.78 14.40
N MET A 84 -4.51 -29.63 14.41
CA MET A 84 -5.66 -29.56 13.50
C MET A 84 -6.46 -28.28 13.72
N SER A 85 -6.73 -27.89 14.97
CA SER A 85 -7.40 -26.61 15.28
C SER A 85 -6.57 -25.39 14.84
N LEU A 86 -5.25 -25.46 14.97
CA LEU A 86 -4.33 -24.39 14.57
C LEU A 86 -4.29 -24.26 13.03
N LEU A 87 -4.32 -25.39 12.31
CA LEU A 87 -4.44 -25.41 10.86
C LEU A 87 -5.77 -24.81 10.40
N LEU A 88 -6.90 -25.24 11.00
CA LEU A 88 -8.23 -24.74 10.65
C LEU A 88 -8.37 -23.24 10.92
N THR A 89 -7.91 -22.76 12.06
CA THR A 89 -7.92 -21.32 12.37
C THR A 89 -6.99 -20.55 11.43
N GLY A 90 -5.83 -21.12 11.11
CA GLY A 90 -4.89 -20.57 10.12
C GLY A 90 -5.52 -20.35 8.74
N ILE A 91 -6.44 -21.22 8.29
CA ILE A 91 -7.11 -21.08 6.98
C ILE A 91 -7.81 -19.73 6.82
N ILE A 92 -8.40 -19.22 7.91
CA ILE A 92 -9.15 -17.97 7.87
C ILE A 92 -8.21 -16.79 8.10
N TRP A 93 -7.36 -16.88 9.13
CA TRP A 93 -6.53 -15.75 9.56
C TRP A 93 -5.37 -15.45 8.63
N PHE A 94 -4.70 -16.48 8.11
CA PHE A 94 -3.52 -16.31 7.26
C PHE A 94 -3.79 -15.50 5.98
N PRO A 95 -4.76 -15.86 5.11
CA PRO A 95 -5.02 -15.09 3.90
C PRO A 95 -5.54 -13.68 4.19
N LEU A 96 -6.30 -13.48 5.28
CA LEU A 96 -6.74 -12.15 5.71
C LEU A 96 -5.55 -11.25 6.07
N LEU A 97 -4.60 -11.78 6.85
CA LEU A 97 -3.38 -11.04 7.22
C LEU A 97 -2.55 -10.72 5.99
N VAL A 98 -2.34 -11.70 5.09
CA VAL A 98 -1.59 -11.49 3.84
C VAL A 98 -2.26 -10.41 2.98
N ALA A 99 -3.57 -10.48 2.78
CA ALA A 99 -4.31 -9.50 2.00
C ALA A 99 -4.19 -8.08 2.59
N PHE A 100 -4.27 -7.96 3.92
CA PHE A 100 -4.10 -6.68 4.60
C PHE A 100 -2.68 -6.11 4.41
N PHE A 101 -1.65 -6.94 4.59
CA PHE A 101 -0.25 -6.55 4.38
C PHE A 101 0.05 -6.14 2.94
N VAL A 102 -0.46 -6.90 1.97
CA VAL A 102 -0.27 -6.62 0.54
C VAL A 102 -0.96 -5.32 0.16
N ARG A 103 -2.20 -5.11 0.63
CA ARG A 103 -2.94 -3.86 0.44
C ARG A 103 -2.18 -2.66 0.99
N ASP A 104 -1.65 -2.76 2.21
CA ASP A 104 -0.91 -1.68 2.86
C ASP A 104 0.39 -1.36 2.11
N ARG A 105 1.18 -2.37 1.73
CA ARG A 105 2.38 -2.18 0.91
C ARG A 105 2.08 -1.57 -0.44
N TRP A 106 0.99 -1.98 -1.08
CA TRP A 106 0.59 -1.42 -2.37
C TRP A 106 0.19 0.05 -2.25
N LEU A 107 -0.66 0.39 -1.29
CA LEU A 107 -1.01 1.78 -1.00
C LEU A 107 0.23 2.61 -0.72
N ARG A 108 1.17 2.08 0.07
CA ARG A 108 2.43 2.78 0.36
C ARG A 108 3.28 3.01 -0.86
N ARG A 109 3.39 2.03 -1.76
CA ARG A 109 4.11 2.20 -3.03
C ARG A 109 3.46 3.24 -3.92
N CYS A 110 2.13 3.30 -3.97
CA CYS A 110 1.42 4.26 -4.79
C CYS A 110 1.58 5.69 -4.26
N VAL A 111 1.47 5.89 -2.94
CA VAL A 111 1.74 7.19 -2.30
C VAL A 111 3.19 7.61 -2.53
N MET A 112 4.15 6.69 -2.38
CA MET A 112 5.56 6.96 -2.64
C MET A 112 5.86 7.25 -4.10
N ALA A 113 5.17 6.61 -5.03
CA ALA A 113 5.31 6.90 -6.45
C ALA A 113 4.80 8.32 -6.76
N GLN A 114 3.66 8.72 -6.18
CA GLN A 114 3.12 10.08 -6.32
C GLN A 114 4.07 11.13 -5.72
N LEU A 115 4.58 10.89 -4.51
CA LEU A 115 5.56 11.77 -3.86
C LEU A 115 6.86 11.88 -4.67
N ARG A 116 7.33 10.78 -5.26
CA ARG A 116 8.51 10.81 -6.13
C ARG A 116 8.25 11.58 -7.41
N SER A 117 7.03 11.53 -7.96
CA SER A 117 6.71 12.35 -9.13
C SER A 117 6.68 13.84 -8.79
N THR A 118 6.37 14.24 -7.56
CA THR A 118 6.41 15.66 -7.17
C THR A 118 7.79 16.15 -6.72
N ASN A 119 8.81 15.30 -6.76
CA ASN A 119 10.18 15.69 -6.47
C ASN A 119 10.90 16.18 -7.72
N CYS A 120 11.81 17.13 -7.54
CA CYS A 120 12.68 17.59 -8.60
C CYS A 120 13.54 16.44 -9.15
N ALA A 121 13.54 16.24 -10.47
CA ALA A 121 14.34 15.20 -11.12
C ALA A 121 15.86 15.39 -10.96
N GLY A 122 16.31 16.62 -10.66
CA GLY A 122 17.73 16.94 -10.46
C GLY A 122 18.23 16.60 -9.05
N CYS A 123 17.67 17.23 -8.02
CA CYS A 123 18.16 17.13 -6.64
C CYS A 123 17.24 16.36 -5.69
N GLY A 124 16.04 15.94 -6.14
CA GLY A 124 15.07 15.25 -5.29
C GLY A 124 14.28 16.15 -4.33
N TYR A 125 14.46 17.48 -4.40
CA TYR A 125 13.72 18.44 -3.58
C TYR A 125 12.21 18.36 -3.86
N GLN A 126 11.38 18.42 -2.82
CA GLN A 126 9.93 18.34 -2.95
C GLN A 126 9.38 19.63 -3.55
N LEU A 127 8.76 19.57 -4.73
CA LEU A 127 8.23 20.76 -5.43
C LEU A 127 6.84 21.19 -4.95
N VAL A 128 6.26 20.46 -4.00
CA VAL A 128 4.92 20.74 -3.45
C VAL A 128 4.94 22.08 -2.71
N GLY A 129 3.96 22.94 -2.98
CA GLY A 129 3.82 24.26 -2.38
C GLY A 129 4.64 25.37 -3.05
N LEU A 130 5.41 25.07 -4.09
CA LEU A 130 6.10 26.09 -4.86
C LEU A 130 5.13 26.84 -5.79
N THR A 131 5.45 28.11 -6.06
CA THR A 131 4.68 28.95 -6.98
C THR A 131 4.83 28.45 -8.41
N ILE A 132 3.69 28.26 -9.09
CA ILE A 132 3.64 27.89 -10.49
C ILE A 132 3.91 29.13 -11.33
N ILE A 133 4.89 29.05 -12.22
CA ILE A 133 5.23 30.11 -13.18
C ILE A 133 4.61 29.73 -14.52
N GLU A 134 3.86 30.67 -15.12
CA GLU A 134 3.30 30.51 -16.44
C GLU A 134 4.11 31.33 -17.44
N ASP A 135 4.75 30.66 -18.39
CA ASP A 135 5.51 31.29 -19.46
C ASP A 135 5.06 30.74 -20.81
N GLN A 136 4.62 31.63 -21.70
CA GLN A 136 4.14 31.30 -23.05
C GLN A 136 3.03 30.22 -23.08
N GLY A 137 2.15 30.19 -22.07
CA GLY A 137 1.08 29.19 -21.94
C GLY A 137 1.54 27.82 -21.43
N CYS A 138 2.83 27.66 -21.10
CA CYS A 138 3.38 26.50 -20.43
C CYS A 138 3.58 26.81 -18.94
N LYS A 139 2.84 26.09 -18.09
CA LYS A 139 3.03 26.15 -16.64
C LYS A 139 4.21 25.28 -16.23
N HIS A 140 5.07 25.80 -15.37
CA HIS A 140 6.23 25.07 -14.87
C HIS A 140 6.58 25.51 -13.45
N VAL A 141 7.42 24.71 -12.78
CA VAL A 141 7.94 25.01 -11.44
C VAL A 141 9.46 24.91 -11.46
N VAL A 142 10.11 25.93 -10.90
CA VAL A 142 11.58 25.99 -10.79
C VAL A 142 11.99 25.52 -9.40
N CYS A 143 12.88 24.53 -9.34
CA CYS A 143 13.42 24.07 -8.07
C CYS A 143 14.32 25.16 -7.45
N PRO A 144 14.10 25.54 -6.17
CA PRO A 144 14.92 26.58 -5.53
C PRO A 144 16.36 26.12 -5.24
N GLU A 145 16.59 24.81 -5.12
CA GLU A 145 17.91 24.27 -4.78
C GLU A 145 18.83 24.16 -6.01
N CYS A 146 18.30 23.69 -7.15
CA CYS A 146 19.11 23.39 -8.33
C CYS A 146 18.72 24.17 -9.60
N GLY A 147 17.66 24.98 -9.55
CA GLY A 147 17.19 25.78 -10.69
C GLY A 147 16.53 24.99 -11.82
N VAL A 148 16.38 23.66 -11.70
CA VAL A 148 15.75 22.84 -12.74
C VAL A 148 14.27 23.18 -12.86
N SER A 149 13.84 23.54 -14.07
CA SER A 149 12.43 23.78 -14.41
C SER A 149 11.73 22.47 -14.77
N THR A 150 10.60 22.20 -14.13
CA THR A 150 9.74 21.04 -14.38
C THR A 150 8.41 21.52 -14.94
N ALA A 151 8.12 21.18 -16.20
CA ALA A 151 6.87 21.54 -16.85
C ALA A 151 5.68 20.74 -16.29
N LEU A 152 4.59 21.44 -16.03
CA LEU A 152 3.29 20.88 -15.67
C LEU A 152 2.56 20.51 -16.96
N ASN A 153 1.81 19.39 -16.96
CA ASN A 153 1.04 18.85 -18.09
C ASN A 153 1.78 17.99 -19.15
N THR A 154 3.12 17.98 -19.19
CA THR A 154 3.87 17.06 -20.07
C THR A 154 4.25 15.73 -19.40
N GLY A 155 3.89 15.53 -18.13
CA GLY A 155 4.17 14.32 -17.35
C GLY A 155 3.08 13.96 -16.34
N HIS A 156 3.41 13.08 -15.39
CA HIS A 156 2.49 12.62 -14.33
C HIS A 156 2.19 13.67 -13.24
N ILE A 157 2.69 14.90 -13.39
CA ILE A 157 2.55 15.98 -12.40
C ILE A 157 1.48 16.96 -12.89
N THR A 158 0.40 17.06 -12.14
CA THR A 158 -0.68 18.01 -12.39
C THR A 158 -0.55 19.23 -11.48
N GLU A 159 -1.18 20.34 -11.84
CA GLU A 159 -1.23 21.55 -10.98
C GLU A 159 -1.77 21.24 -9.57
N SER A 160 -2.72 20.29 -9.49
CA SER A 160 -3.31 19.84 -8.24
C SER A 160 -2.33 19.10 -7.31
N ASP A 161 -1.26 18.53 -7.86
CA ASP A 161 -0.22 17.86 -7.09
C ASP A 161 0.75 18.85 -6.45
N ILE A 162 0.90 20.04 -7.04
CA ILE A 162 1.82 21.10 -6.56
C ILE A 162 1.11 22.02 -5.58
N ASN A 163 -0.08 22.50 -5.92
CA ASN A 163 -0.86 23.34 -5.04
C ASN A 163 -2.15 22.62 -4.61
N PRO A 164 -2.14 21.91 -3.47
CA PRO A 164 -3.31 21.18 -3.01
C PRO A 164 -4.47 22.09 -2.62
N GLU A 165 -4.27 23.41 -2.44
CA GLU A 165 -5.38 24.35 -2.21
C GLU A 165 -6.28 24.48 -3.44
N LEU A 166 -5.73 24.29 -4.65
CA LEU A 166 -6.51 24.28 -5.90
C LEU A 166 -7.50 23.11 -5.98
N LEU A 167 -7.35 22.08 -5.15
CA LEU A 167 -8.30 20.96 -5.07
C LEU A 167 -9.63 21.35 -4.39
N ASN A 168 -9.68 22.47 -3.66
CA ASN A 168 -10.92 22.93 -3.02
C ASN A 168 -11.80 23.77 -3.95
N THR A 169 -11.25 24.24 -5.07
CA THR A 169 -11.93 25.13 -6.03
C THR A 169 -12.42 24.43 -7.30
N ALA A 170 -12.13 23.13 -7.46
CA ALA A 170 -12.51 22.30 -8.60
C ALA A 170 -13.58 21.26 -8.23
#